data_AF-A0A9C8WST3-F1
#
_entry.id   AF-A0A9C8WST3-F1
#
_cell.length_a   1.000
_cell.length_b   1.000
_cell.length_c   1.000
_cell.angle_alpha   90.00
_cell.angle_beta   90.00
_cell.angle_gamma   90.00
#
_symmetry.space_group_name_H-M   'P 1'
#
loop_
_entity.id
_entity.type
_entity.pdbx_description
1 polymer ?
#
loop_
_entity_poly.entity_id
_entity_poly.type
_entity_poly.pdbx_seq_one_letter_code
_entity_poly.pdbx_strand_id
1 'polypeptide(L)'
;MIVNAQVRPYRCQTRTAGIRQRVAANHSSEMSMPLRRAVIVVLCVAFFLVVAGGQFMHWRIMKGAQVVEQLQSVSSDLAAENMSLLAQRARLMSPEHIEAVAAVRLDLHEPGKGQVHRL
;
A
#
# COMPACT_ATOMS: atom_id res chain seq x y z
N MET A 1 33.78 8.11 -104.23
CA MET A 1 33.65 7.84 -102.78
C MET A 1 32.97 9.04 -102.15
N ILE A 2 31.67 8.93 -101.88
CA ILE A 2 30.85 9.97 -101.25
C ILE A 2 30.01 9.24 -100.20
N VAL A 3 30.12 9.72 -98.96
CA VAL A 3 29.67 9.08 -97.73
C VAL A 3 28.18 9.35 -97.53
N ASN A 4 27.36 8.29 -97.55
CA ASN A 4 25.94 8.37 -97.15
C ASN A 4 25.84 8.22 -95.62
N ALA A 5 25.96 9.34 -94.91
CA ALA A 5 25.69 9.40 -93.48
C ALA A 5 24.18 9.43 -93.22
N GLN A 6 23.60 8.30 -92.82
CA GLN A 6 22.22 8.24 -92.35
C GLN A 6 22.11 8.87 -90.95
N VAL A 7 21.60 10.10 -90.88
CA VAL A 7 21.32 10.79 -89.62
C VAL A 7 19.95 10.32 -89.09
N ARG A 8 19.96 9.56 -87.99
CA ARG A 8 18.75 9.17 -87.25
C ARG A 8 18.20 10.39 -86.48
N PRO A 9 16.93 10.79 -86.62
CA PRO A 9 16.36 11.87 -85.82
C PRO A 9 16.13 11.41 -84.38
N TYR A 10 16.72 12.15 -83.44
CA TYR A 10 16.58 11.99 -82.00
C TYR A 10 15.15 12.35 -81.56
N ARG A 11 14.38 11.37 -81.07
CA ARG A 11 13.04 11.62 -80.49
C ARG A 11 13.17 11.94 -79.01
N CYS A 12 12.91 13.18 -78.63
CA CYS A 12 12.71 13.58 -77.23
C CYS A 12 11.43 12.94 -76.67
N GLN A 13 11.56 12.01 -75.73
CA GLN A 13 10.45 11.46 -74.95
C GLN A 13 10.26 12.31 -73.69
N THR A 14 9.32 13.25 -73.72
CA THR A 14 8.81 13.94 -72.52
C THR A 14 7.94 12.98 -71.72
N ARG A 15 8.56 12.15 -70.89
CA ARG A 15 7.84 11.42 -69.83
C ARG A 15 7.72 12.34 -68.61
N THR A 16 6.62 13.07 -68.54
CA THR A 16 6.10 13.61 -67.29
C THR A 16 5.64 12.44 -66.44
N ALA A 17 6.58 11.76 -65.78
CA ALA A 17 6.27 10.74 -64.80
C ALA A 17 5.74 11.47 -63.55
N GLY A 18 4.42 11.66 -63.50
CA GLY A 18 3.75 12.09 -62.29
C GLY A 18 4.13 11.13 -61.16
N ILE A 19 4.93 11.63 -60.21
CA ILE A 19 5.26 10.93 -58.97
C ILE A 19 3.99 10.94 -58.12
N ARG A 20 3.04 10.06 -58.46
CA ARG A 20 2.06 9.56 -57.51
C ARG A 20 2.74 8.41 -56.79
N GLN A 21 3.62 8.77 -55.86
CA GLN A 21 4.09 7.88 -54.83
C GLN A 21 2.88 7.55 -53.96
N ARG A 22 2.14 6.50 -54.34
CA ARG A 22 1.18 5.89 -53.44
C ARG A 22 2.00 5.30 -52.31
N VAL A 23 2.05 6.00 -51.18
CA VAL A 23 2.44 5.44 -49.90
C VAL A 23 1.38 4.39 -49.55
N ALA A 24 1.55 3.19 -50.08
CA ALA A 24 0.89 2.01 -49.55
C ALA A 24 1.62 1.67 -48.24
N ALA A 25 1.26 2.37 -47.17
CA ALA A 25 1.50 1.89 -45.82
C ALA A 25 0.56 0.70 -45.59
N ASN A 26 0.88 -0.43 -46.22
CA ASN A 26 0.26 -1.71 -45.89
C ASN A 26 0.81 -2.14 -44.53
N HIS A 27 0.28 -1.56 -43.46
CA HIS A 27 0.38 -2.14 -42.12
C HIS A 27 -0.60 -3.32 -42.02
N SER A 28 -0.32 -4.38 -42.77
CA SER A 28 -0.77 -5.72 -42.40
C SER A 28 0.43 -6.42 -41.79
N SER A 29 0.74 -6.08 -40.53
CA SER A 29 1.66 -6.89 -39.73
C SER A 29 0.91 -8.18 -39.40
N GLU A 30 0.85 -9.10 -40.38
CA GLU A 30 0.48 -10.48 -40.12
C GLU A 30 1.60 -11.07 -39.29
N MET A 31 1.42 -10.94 -37.98
CA MET A 31 2.33 -11.41 -36.96
C MET A 31 2.56 -12.91 -37.19
N SER A 32 3.78 -13.30 -37.54
CA SER A 32 4.08 -14.70 -37.83
C SER A 32 3.69 -15.58 -36.62
N MET A 33 3.08 -16.74 -36.88
CA MET A 33 2.70 -17.73 -35.85
C MET A 33 3.75 -17.93 -34.74
N PRO A 34 5.06 -18.07 -35.03
CA PRO A 34 6.07 -18.19 -33.97
C PRO A 34 6.23 -16.91 -33.14
N LEU A 35 6.14 -15.72 -33.75
CA LEU A 35 6.22 -14.44 -33.04
C LEU A 35 5.01 -14.26 -32.10
N ARG A 36 3.81 -14.63 -32.53
CA ARG A 36 2.60 -14.59 -31.70
C ARG A 36 2.72 -15.48 -30.47
N ARG A 37 3.25 -16.69 -30.64
CA ARG A 37 3.51 -17.62 -29.50
C ARG A 37 4.53 -17.04 -28.54
N ALA A 38 5.63 -16.49 -29.05
CA ALA A 38 6.65 -15.86 -28.21
C ALA A 38 6.08 -14.70 -27.39
N VAL A 39 5.29 -13.82 -28.00
CA VAL A 39 4.67 -12.68 -27.31
C VAL A 39 3.67 -13.13 -26.24
N ILE A 40 2.85 -14.16 -26.51
CA ILE A 40 1.95 -14.72 -25.51
C ILE A 40 2.74 -15.28 -24.31
N VAL A 41 3.81 -16.04 -24.56
CA VAL A 41 4.64 -16.60 -23.48
C VAL A 41 5.27 -15.49 -22.65
N VAL A 42 5.82 -14.45 -23.28
CA VAL A 42 6.41 -13.31 -22.56
C VAL A 42 5.36 -12.57 -21.73
N LEU A 43 4.15 -12.36 -22.27
CA LEU A 43 3.04 -11.78 -21.53
C LEU A 43 2.64 -12.64 -20.33
N CYS A 44 2.54 -13.96 -20.50
CA CYS A 44 2.23 -14.87 -19.41
C CYS A 44 3.29 -14.83 -18.31
N VAL A 45 4.58 -14.84 -18.68
CA VAL A 45 5.68 -14.76 -17.72
C VAL A 45 5.68 -13.42 -16.99
N ALA A 46 5.55 -12.31 -17.72
CA ALA A 46 5.48 -10.98 -17.13
C ALA A 46 4.29 -10.84 -16.17
N PHE A 47 3.12 -11.34 -16.56
CA PHE A 47 1.94 -11.35 -15.71
C PHE A 47 2.18 -12.19 -14.45
N PHE A 48 2.79 -13.36 -14.58
CA PHE A 48 3.09 -14.23 -13.45
C PHE A 48 4.05 -13.57 -12.46
N LEU A 49 5.07 -12.86 -12.95
CA LEU A 49 6.02 -12.12 -12.11
C LEU A 49 5.35 -10.97 -11.35
N VAL A 50 4.47 -10.21 -12.00
CA VAL A 50 3.73 -9.11 -11.35
C VAL A 50 2.79 -9.66 -10.28
N VAL A 51 2.05 -10.73 -10.59
CA VAL A 51 1.12 -11.34 -9.63
C VAL A 51 1.88 -11.97 -8.46
N ALA A 52 2.95 -12.72 -8.72
CA ALA A 52 3.77 -13.32 -7.67
C ALA A 52 4.41 -12.25 -6.78
N GLY A 53 4.94 -11.17 -7.37
CA GLY A 53 5.48 -10.03 -6.62
C GLY A 53 4.41 -9.31 -5.79
N GLY A 54 3.22 -9.11 -6.35
CA GLY A 54 2.08 -8.51 -5.65
C GLY A 54 1.60 -9.36 -4.47
N GLN A 55 1.46 -10.68 -4.66
CA GLN A 55 1.08 -11.62 -3.60
C GLN A 55 2.15 -11.69 -2.50
N PHE A 56 3.43 -11.65 -2.87
CA PHE A 56 4.52 -11.61 -1.90
C PHE A 56 4.48 -10.34 -1.04
N MET A 57 4.25 -9.17 -1.65
CA MET A 57 4.09 -7.92 -0.90
C MET A 57 2.86 -7.94 -0.01
N HIS A 58 1.71 -8.43 -0.51
CA HIS A 58 0.51 -8.56 0.29
C HIS A 58 0.73 -9.45 1.52
N TRP A 59 1.44 -10.57 1.36
CA TRP A 59 1.76 -11.46 2.46
C TRP A 59 2.65 -10.80 3.51
N ARG A 60 3.63 -9.99 3.08
CA ARG A 60 4.50 -9.21 3.99
C ARG A 60 3.71 -8.15 4.76
N ILE A 61 2.78 -7.45 4.10
CA ILE A 61 1.93 -6.44 4.73
C ILE A 61 0.99 -7.09 5.76
N MET A 62 0.36 -8.23 5.43
CA MET A 62 -0.50 -8.94 6.38
C MET A 62 0.24 -9.37 7.65
N LYS A 63 1.46 -9.91 7.51
CA LYS A 63 2.28 -10.28 8.68
C LYS A 63 2.64 -9.05 9.53
N GLY A 64 2.95 -7.92 8.91
CA GLY A 64 3.23 -6.67 9.62
C GLY A 64 2.01 -6.13 10.35
N ALA A 65 0.85 -6.14 9.70
CA ALA A 65 -0.42 -5.67 10.27
C ALA A 65 -0.82 -6.48 11.50
N GLN A 66 -0.65 -7.80 11.49
CA GLN A 66 -0.93 -8.66 12.64
C GLN A 66 -0.08 -8.32 13.87
N VAL A 67 1.20 -7.99 13.67
CA VAL A 67 2.09 -7.59 14.77
C VAL A 67 1.69 -6.23 15.34
N VAL A 68 1.30 -5.28 14.48
CA VAL A 68 0.83 -3.96 14.91
C VAL A 68 -0.48 -4.08 15.68
N GLU A 69 -1.42 -4.90 15.21
CA GLU A 69 -2.70 -5.15 15.88
C GLU A 69 -2.50 -5.81 17.25
N GLN A 70 -1.58 -6.77 17.36
CA GLN A 70 -1.19 -7.38 18.64
C GLN A 70 -0.53 -6.38 19.59
N LEU A 71 0.36 -5.52 19.08
CA LEU A 71 0.95 -4.47 19.92
C LEU A 71 -0.12 -3.49 20.40
N GLN A 72 -1.05 -3.12 19.53
CA GLN A 72 -2.13 -2.20 19.85
C GLN A 72 -3.03 -2.80 20.95
N SER A 73 -3.42 -4.07 20.84
CA SER A 73 -4.23 -4.73 21.89
C SER A 73 -3.52 -4.78 23.24
N VAL A 74 -2.23 -5.16 23.26
CA VAL A 74 -1.44 -5.19 24.50
C VAL A 74 -1.31 -3.80 25.12
N SER A 75 -1.09 -2.77 24.30
CA SER A 75 -1.00 -1.39 24.78
C SER A 75 -2.32 -0.87 25.35
N SER A 76 -3.46 -1.22 24.75
CA SER A 76 -4.77 -0.83 25.29
C SER A 76 -5.07 -1.53 26.62
N ASP A 77 -4.70 -2.80 26.73
CA ASP A 77 -4.90 -3.57 27.97
C ASP A 77 -4.05 -3.00 29.11
N LEU A 78 -2.78 -2.70 28.85
CA LEU A 78 -1.89 -2.05 29.83
C LEU A 78 -2.38 -0.66 30.24
N ALA A 79 -2.91 0.13 29.29
CA ALA A 79 -3.48 1.43 29.60
C ALA A 79 -4.71 1.32 30.50
N ALA A 80 -5.60 0.35 30.22
CA ALA A 80 -6.77 0.08 31.04
C ALA A 80 -6.37 -0.37 32.46
N GLU A 81 -5.39 -1.27 32.58
CA GLU A 81 -4.89 -1.74 33.87
C GLU A 81 -4.27 -0.60 34.68
N ASN A 82 -3.45 0.24 34.05
CA ASN A 82 -2.84 1.40 34.71
C ASN A 82 -3.90 2.40 35.20
N MET A 83 -4.92 2.69 34.41
CA MET A 83 -6.05 3.52 34.86
C MET A 83 -6.77 2.89 36.06
N SER A 84 -6.98 1.57 36.05
CA SER A 84 -7.63 0.87 37.16
C SER A 84 -6.80 0.93 38.45
N LEU A 85 -5.47 0.77 38.34
CA LEU A 85 -4.54 0.87 39.46
C LEU A 85 -4.45 2.29 40.01
N LEU A 86 -4.45 3.30 39.13
CA LEU A 86 -4.49 4.71 39.56
C LEU A 86 -5.79 5.04 40.27
N ALA A 87 -6.93 4.55 39.78
CA ALA A 87 -8.21 4.73 40.44
C ALA A 87 -8.26 4.03 41.81
N GLN A 88 -7.76 2.80 41.90
CA GLN A 88 -7.64 2.08 43.18
C GLN A 88 -6.70 2.81 44.14
N ARG A 89 -5.55 3.27 43.67
CA ARG A 89 -4.60 4.06 44.48
C ARG A 89 -5.26 5.34 45.00
N ALA A 90 -5.98 6.07 44.15
CA ALA A 90 -6.69 7.28 44.57
C ALA A 90 -7.74 6.98 45.64
N ARG A 91 -8.48 5.88 45.50
CA ARG A 91 -9.45 5.42 46.51
C ARG A 91 -8.78 5.03 47.82
N LEU A 92 -7.67 4.31 47.77
CA LEU A 92 -6.94 3.89 48.98
C LEU A 92 -6.25 5.05 49.68
N MET A 93 -5.84 6.09 48.94
CA MET A 93 -5.28 7.32 49.50
C MET A 93 -6.34 8.40 49.77
N SER A 94 -7.64 8.10 49.62
CA SER A 94 -8.66 9.09 49.93
C SER A 94 -8.71 9.33 51.44
N PRO A 95 -8.93 10.59 51.89
CA PRO A 95 -9.04 10.90 53.31
C PRO A 95 -10.07 10.04 54.02
N GLU A 96 -11.24 9.83 53.40
CA GLU A 96 -12.31 8.97 53.93
C GLU A 96 -11.85 7.53 54.17
N HIS A 97 -11.09 6.95 53.24
CA HIS A 97 -10.58 5.59 53.40
C HIS A 97 -9.51 5.51 54.47
N ILE A 98 -8.59 6.50 54.50
CA ILE A 98 -7.54 6.59 55.50
C ILE A 98 -8.15 6.74 56.90
N GLU A 99 -9.14 7.62 57.05
CA GLU A 99 -9.88 7.84 58.30
C GLU A 99 -10.63 6.59 58.73
N ALA A 100 -11.35 5.92 57.82
CA ALA A 100 -12.03 4.67 58.14
C ALA A 100 -11.06 3.56 58.59
N VAL A 101 -9.92 3.41 57.91
CA VAL A 101 -8.89 2.44 58.30
C VAL A 101 -8.23 2.83 59.62
N ALA A 102 -7.96 4.11 59.85
CA ALA A 102 -7.41 4.62 61.09
C ALA A 102 -8.38 4.42 62.26
N ALA A 103 -9.67 4.67 62.04
CA ALA A 103 -10.72 4.46 63.03
C ALA A 103 -10.77 2.99 63.48
N VAL A 104 -10.74 2.05 62.53
CA VAL A 104 -10.70 0.61 62.85
C VAL A 104 -9.41 0.22 63.55
N ARG A 105 -8.24 0.73 63.11
CA ARG A 105 -6.94 0.35 63.70
C ARG A 105 -6.71 0.92 65.09
N LEU A 106 -7.20 2.12 65.35
CA LEU A 106 -7.02 2.84 66.60
C LEU A 106 -8.24 2.70 67.53
N ASP A 107 -9.21 1.88 67.14
CA ASP A 107 -10.47 1.67 67.86
C ASP A 107 -11.22 3.00 68.15
N LEU A 108 -11.11 3.95 67.22
CA LEU A 108 -11.77 5.24 67.33
C LEU A 108 -13.23 5.08 66.95
N HIS A 109 -14.11 5.44 67.88
CA HIS A 109 -15.55 5.44 67.69
C HIS A 109 -16.03 6.88 67.50
N GLU A 110 -17.05 7.08 66.67
CA GLU A 110 -17.70 8.39 66.58
C GLU A 110 -18.23 8.78 67.97
N PRO A 111 -17.93 10.00 68.45
CA PRO A 111 -18.37 10.43 69.77
C PRO A 111 -19.89 10.47 69.80
N GLY A 112 -20.49 9.76 70.76
CA GLY A 112 -21.93 9.78 70.98
C GLY A 112 -22.41 11.20 71.31
N LYS A 113 -23.66 11.52 70.96
CA LYS A 113 -24.31 12.80 71.28
C LYS A 113 -24.27 13.04 72.81
N GLY A 114 -23.27 13.80 73.27
CA GLY A 114 -23.04 14.10 74.69
C GLY A 114 -21.61 13.94 75.20
N GLN A 115 -20.67 13.38 74.41
CA GLN A 115 -19.25 13.37 74.80
C GLN A 115 -18.63 14.76 74.65
N VAL A 116 -18.33 15.39 75.78
CA VAL A 116 -17.69 16.71 75.85
C VAL A 116 -16.17 16.53 75.77
N HIS A 117 -15.55 17.14 74.75
CA HIS A 117 -14.09 17.17 74.62
C HIS A 117 -13.51 17.99 75.78
N ARG A 118 -12.88 17.33 76.75
CA ARG A 118 -12.17 18.01 77.85
C ARG A 118 -10.72 18.23 77.38
N LEU A 119 -10.40 19.47 77.07
CA LEU A 119 -9.04 19.95 76.81
C LEU A 119 -8.22 19.94 78.11
#